data_AF-A0A7C3V6N1-F1
#
_entry.id   AF-A0A7C3V6N1-F1
#
_cell.length_a   1.000
_cell.length_b   1.000
_cell.length_c   1.000
_cell.angle_alpha   90.00
_cell.angle_beta   90.00
_cell.angle_gamma   90.00
#
_symmetry.space_group_name_H-M   'P 1'
#
loop_
_entity.id
_entity.type
_entity.pdbx_description
1 polymer ?
#
loop_
_entity_poly.entity_id
_entity_poly.type
_entity_poly.pdbx_seq_one_letter_code
_entity_poly.pdbx_strand_id
1 'polypeptide(L)'
;MFGLGILVALGRRLVGATLADTGLLPSGYYRHLALAALEGEDFPQALHWLPFAQDPVLTQLLILRLRLLAQKHEEQRRALVELLGQSPSENVRERGQTLLDQELRALELLGAYERQALGLLREGPRERVFPDPYLRK
;
A
#
# COMPACT_ATOMS: atom_id res chain seq x y z
N MET A 1 7.30 25.82 5.11
CA MET A 1 7.77 25.59 6.49
C MET A 1 7.84 24.09 6.73
N PHE A 2 8.98 23.47 6.42
CA PHE A 2 9.25 22.05 6.60
C PHE A 2 10.36 21.93 7.64
N GLY A 3 10.07 21.36 8.81
CA GLY A 3 11.10 21.13 9.81
C GLY A 3 10.54 20.82 11.19
N LEU A 4 11.07 19.75 11.79
CA LEU A 4 10.97 19.28 13.19
C LEU A 4 10.07 18.08 13.48
N GLY A 5 9.00 17.79 12.72
CA GLY A 5 8.16 16.60 12.96
C GLY A 5 8.77 15.25 12.52
N ILE A 6 9.71 15.28 11.57
CA ILE A 6 10.24 14.07 10.90
C ILE A 6 11.32 13.37 11.74
N LEU A 7 12.09 14.11 12.54
CA LEU A 7 13.22 13.55 13.30
C LEU A 7 12.78 12.75 14.54
N VAL A 8 11.69 13.16 15.20
CA VAL A 8 11.16 12.44 16.37
C VAL A 8 10.46 11.13 15.95
N ALA A 9 9.83 11.11 14.77
CA ALA A 9 9.21 9.91 14.21
C ALA A 9 10.25 8.84 13.78
N LEU A 10 11.44 9.26 13.34
CA LEU A 10 12.51 8.36 12.92
C LEU A 10 13.15 7.61 14.10
N GLY A 11 13.30 8.29 15.25
CA GLY A 11 13.91 7.70 16.45
C GLY A 11 13.10 6.56 17.07
N ARG A 12 11.76 6.64 17.04
CA ARG A 12 10.87 5.54 17.51
C ARG A 12 10.80 4.38 16.52
N ARG A 13 11.03 4.62 15.22
CA ARG A 13 10.95 3.60 14.16
C ARG A 13 12.10 2.59 14.25
N LEU A 14 13.28 3.01 14.69
CA LEU A 14 14.47 2.15 14.74
C LEU A 14 14.44 1.12 15.88
N VAL A 15 13.81 1.42 17.01
CA VAL A 15 13.72 0.46 18.14
C VAL A 15 12.57 -0.54 17.96
N GLY A 16 11.51 -0.16 17.23
CA GLY A 16 10.39 -1.06 16.91
C GLY A 16 10.69 -2.03 15.76
N ALA A 17 11.51 -1.61 14.79
CA ALA A 17 11.82 -2.40 13.59
C ALA A 17 12.53 -3.72 13.91
N THR A 18 13.43 -3.76 14.90
CA THR A 18 14.21 -4.96 15.22
C THR A 18 13.41 -6.08 15.87
N LEU A 19 12.22 -5.78 16.43
CA LEU A 19 11.31 -6.79 16.99
C LEU A 19 10.13 -7.10 16.06
N ALA A 20 9.71 -6.17 15.22
CA ALA A 20 8.60 -6.36 14.28
C ALA A 20 8.86 -7.49 13.28
N ASP A 21 10.10 -7.64 12.84
CA ASP A 21 10.53 -8.67 11.87
C ASP A 21 10.47 -10.11 12.41
N THR A 22 10.26 -10.29 13.70
CA THR A 22 10.14 -11.63 14.32
C THR A 22 8.70 -12.18 14.30
N GLY A 23 7.69 -11.37 13.98
CA GLY A 23 6.29 -11.78 14.05
C GLY A 23 5.75 -11.99 15.48
N LEU A 24 6.52 -11.62 16.51
CA LEU A 24 6.21 -11.90 17.93
C LEU A 24 5.37 -10.82 18.62
N LEU A 25 5.05 -9.72 17.94
CA LEU A 25 4.31 -8.62 18.54
C LEU A 25 2.78 -8.87 18.49
N PRO A 26 1.99 -8.24 19.38
CA PRO A 26 0.54 -8.35 19.33
C PRO A 26 -0.02 -7.88 17.97
N SER A 27 -1.08 -8.52 17.48
CA SER A 27 -1.75 -8.15 16.22
C SER A 27 -2.13 -6.66 16.15
N GLY A 28 -2.48 -6.06 17.29
CA GLY A 28 -2.74 -4.61 17.41
C GLY A 28 -1.54 -3.73 17.02
N TYR A 29 -0.30 -4.16 17.26
CA TYR A 29 0.89 -3.43 16.85
C TYR A 29 1.03 -3.41 15.32
N TYR A 30 0.89 -4.57 14.68
CA TYR A 30 0.93 -4.69 13.22
C TYR A 30 -0.22 -3.95 12.54
N ARG A 31 -1.40 -3.94 13.16
CA ARG A 31 -2.53 -3.12 12.72
C ARG A 31 -2.18 -1.63 12.69
N HIS A 32 -1.53 -1.11 13.73
CA HIS A 32 -1.07 0.28 13.75
C HIS A 32 -0.02 0.57 12.66
N LEU A 33 0.91 -0.35 12.41
CA LEU A 33 1.91 -0.20 11.34
C LEU A 33 1.26 -0.22 9.94
N ALA A 34 0.33 -1.14 9.69
CA ALA A 34 -0.41 -1.22 8.44
C ALA A 34 -1.25 0.05 8.21
N LEU A 35 -1.89 0.58 9.26
CA LEU A 35 -2.69 1.79 9.18
C LEU A 35 -1.81 3.03 8.92
N ALA A 36 -0.67 3.15 9.60
CA ALA A 36 0.29 4.25 9.34
C ALA A 36 0.85 4.20 7.91
N ALA A 37 1.13 3.00 7.39
CA ALA A 37 1.55 2.82 6.01
C ALA A 37 0.43 3.22 5.03
N LEU A 38 -0.82 2.83 5.30
CA LEU A 38 -1.98 3.23 4.51
C LEU A 38 -2.20 4.74 4.51
N GLU A 39 -2.08 5.41 5.65
CA GLU A 39 -2.17 6.87 5.76
C GLU A 39 -1.09 7.58 4.96
N GLY A 40 0.12 7.02 4.90
CA GLY A 40 1.22 7.52 4.09
C GLY A 40 1.21 7.10 2.61
N GLU A 41 0.15 6.42 2.15
CA GLU A 41 0.05 5.84 0.80
C GLU A 41 1.19 4.86 0.45
N ASP A 42 1.85 4.28 1.46
CA ASP A 42 2.90 3.28 1.30
C ASP A 42 2.26 1.88 1.19
N PHE A 43 1.68 1.61 0.02
CA PHE A 43 1.00 0.35 -0.26
C PHE A 43 1.89 -0.89 -0.11
N PRO A 44 3.18 -0.89 -0.51
CA PRO A 44 4.09 -2.01 -0.25
C PRO A 44 4.25 -2.31 1.25
N GLN A 45 4.43 -1.28 2.08
CA GLN A 45 4.54 -1.50 3.52
C GLN A 45 3.21 -1.94 4.14
N ALA A 46 2.08 -1.40 3.68
CA ALA A 46 0.77 -1.87 4.13
C ALA A 46 0.60 -3.38 3.84
N LEU A 47 0.92 -3.81 2.62
CA LEU A 47 0.89 -5.23 2.21
C LEU A 47 1.85 -6.10 3.02
N HIS A 48 2.99 -5.57 3.43
CA HIS A 48 3.94 -6.30 4.27
C HIS A 48 3.39 -6.58 5.67
N TRP A 49 2.71 -5.61 6.31
CA TRP A 49 2.22 -5.75 7.68
C TRP A 49 0.85 -6.44 7.81
N LEU A 50 -0.01 -6.33 6.80
CA LEU A 50 -1.38 -6.87 6.82
C LEU A 50 -1.50 -8.37 7.19
N PRO A 51 -0.63 -9.28 6.71
CA PRO A 51 -0.68 -10.69 7.11
C PRO A 51 -0.52 -10.91 8.63
N PHE A 52 0.21 -10.03 9.30
CA PHE A 52 0.43 -10.10 10.75
C PHE A 52 -0.66 -9.40 11.56
N ALA A 53 -1.28 -8.37 10.98
CA ALA A 53 -2.40 -7.66 11.60
C ALA A 53 -3.67 -8.53 11.66
N GLN A 54 -3.84 -9.47 10.71
CA GLN A 54 -5.03 -10.33 10.58
C GLN A 54 -6.35 -9.54 10.58
N ASP A 55 -6.32 -8.31 10.04
CA ASP A 55 -7.45 -7.40 10.02
C ASP A 55 -8.08 -7.37 8.60
N PRO A 56 -9.20 -8.09 8.38
CA PRO A 56 -9.84 -8.13 7.07
C PRO A 56 -10.40 -6.78 6.66
N VAL A 57 -10.77 -5.92 7.62
CA VAL A 57 -11.29 -4.58 7.34
C VAL A 57 -10.18 -3.69 6.80
N LEU A 58 -8.99 -3.72 7.39
CA LEU A 58 -7.84 -2.99 6.84
C LEU A 58 -7.44 -3.49 5.45
N THR A 59 -7.54 -4.80 5.22
CA THR A 59 -7.26 -5.37 3.89
C THR A 59 -8.27 -4.90 2.85
N GLN A 60 -9.57 -4.84 3.20
CA GLN A 60 -10.60 -4.27 2.34
C GLN A 60 -10.39 -2.77 2.08
N LEU A 61 -9.97 -2.01 3.10
CA LEU A 61 -9.66 -0.59 2.96
C LEU A 61 -8.48 -0.36 2.00
N LEU A 62 -7.43 -1.17 2.08
CA LEU A 62 -6.32 -1.15 1.14
C LEU A 62 -6.82 -1.37 -0.30
N ILE A 63 -7.62 -2.42 -0.52
CA ILE A 63 -8.18 -2.75 -1.85
C ILE A 63 -9.00 -1.57 -2.39
N LEU A 64 -9.87 -0.98 -1.56
CA LEU A 64 -10.67 0.17 -1.97
C LEU A 64 -9.78 1.34 -2.40
N ARG A 65 -8.74 1.67 -1.62
CA ARG A 65 -7.81 2.75 -1.97
C ARG A 65 -7.06 2.47 -3.26
N LEU A 66 -6.56 1.25 -3.45
CA LEU A 66 -5.88 0.85 -4.69
C LEU A 66 -6.80 1.02 -5.90
N ARG A 67 -8.07 0.62 -5.80
CA ARG A 67 -9.07 0.78 -6.87
C ARG A 67 -9.38 2.23 -7.19
N LEU A 68 -9.57 3.06 -6.16
CA LEU A 68 -9.82 4.49 -6.35
C LEU A 68 -8.63 5.18 -7.02
N LEU A 69 -7.40 4.82 -6.62
CA LEU A 69 -6.20 5.35 -7.23
C LEU A 69 -6.02 4.86 -8.67
N ALA A 70 -6.26 3.57 -8.93
CA ALA A 70 -6.23 3.02 -10.29
C ALA A 70 -7.27 3.67 -11.21
N GLN A 71 -8.48 3.95 -10.69
CA GLN A 71 -9.49 4.68 -11.46
C GLN A 71 -9.00 6.08 -11.85
N LYS A 72 -8.35 6.81 -10.93
CA LYS A 72 -7.77 8.12 -11.21
C LYS A 72 -6.70 8.05 -12.32
N HIS A 73 -5.80 7.08 -12.26
CA HIS A 73 -4.80 6.85 -13.30
C HIS A 73 -5.44 6.48 -14.65
N GLU A 74 -6.52 5.71 -14.64
CA GLU A 74 -7.25 5.34 -15.85
C GLU A 74 -7.96 6.55 -16.49
N GLU A 75 -8.51 7.46 -15.68
CA GLU A 75 -9.07 8.74 -16.15
C GLU A 75 -7.97 9.63 -16.76
N GLN A 76 -6.80 9.73 -16.11
CA GLN A 76 -5.64 10.46 -16.61
C GLN A 76 -5.13 9.87 -17.94
N ARG A 77 -5.03 8.54 -18.03
CA ARG A 77 -4.66 7.81 -19.24
C ARG A 77 -5.59 8.15 -20.40
N ARG A 78 -6.91 8.14 -20.18
CA ARG A 78 -7.90 8.47 -21.21
C ARG A 78 -7.75 9.91 -21.70
N ALA A 79 -7.60 10.85 -20.79
CA ALA A 79 -7.38 12.26 -21.14
C ALA A 79 -6.09 12.45 -21.95
N LEU A 80 -5.00 11.74 -21.61
CA LEU A 80 -3.75 11.78 -22.37
C LEU A 80 -3.90 11.19 -23.78
N VAL A 81 -4.61 10.07 -23.91
CA VAL A 81 -4.88 9.44 -25.22
C VAL A 81 -5.72 10.37 -26.10
N GLU A 82 -6.76 11.00 -25.55
CA GLU A 82 -7.59 11.97 -26.27
C GLU A 82 -6.76 13.17 -26.73
N LEU A 83 -5.90 13.71 -25.87
CA LEU A 83 -5.02 14.83 -26.20
C LEU A 83 -4.01 14.46 -27.30
N LEU A 84 -3.42 13.27 -27.24
CA LEU A 84 -2.49 12.78 -28.26
C LEU A 84 -3.18 12.51 -29.61
N GLY A 85 -4.48 12.15 -29.58
CA GLY A 85 -5.30 11.95 -30.78
C GLY A 85 -5.61 13.24 -31.55
N GLN A 86 -5.53 14.41 -30.90
CA GLN A 86 -5.79 15.71 -31.52
C GLN A 86 -4.62 16.26 -32.36
N SER A 87 -3.64 15.40 -32.70
CA SER A 87 -2.45 15.78 -33.46
C SER A 87 -1.70 16.98 -32.87
N PRO A 88 -1.28 16.91 -31.59
CA PRO A 88 -0.55 18.00 -30.94
C PRO A 88 0.84 18.18 -31.55
N SER A 89 1.50 19.30 -31.21
CA SER A 89 2.88 19.58 -31.61
C SER A 89 3.84 18.48 -31.13
N GLU A 90 4.96 18.30 -31.84
CA GLU A 90 5.91 17.21 -31.61
C GLU A 90 6.43 17.15 -30.16
N ASN A 91 6.71 18.31 -29.56
CA ASN A 91 7.13 18.41 -28.16
C ASN A 91 6.04 17.93 -27.17
N VAL A 92 4.77 18.30 -27.43
CA VAL A 92 3.64 17.85 -26.61
C VAL A 92 3.38 16.35 -26.80
N ARG A 93 3.61 15.84 -28.02
CA ARG A 93 3.49 14.41 -28.32
C ARG A 93 4.51 13.57 -27.55
N GLU A 94 5.79 13.96 -27.57
CA GLU A 94 6.86 13.23 -26.87
C GLU A 94 6.63 13.22 -25.35
N ARG A 95 6.28 14.38 -24.77
CA ARG A 95 5.95 14.49 -23.34
C ARG A 95 4.70 13.69 -22.98
N GLY A 96 3.66 13.77 -23.80
CA GLY A 96 2.42 13.03 -23.59
C GLY A 96 2.62 11.52 -23.67
N GLN A 97 3.47 11.03 -24.58
CA GLN A 97 3.85 9.61 -24.64
C GLN A 97 4.61 9.17 -23.39
N THR A 98 5.56 9.98 -22.92
CA THR A 98 6.30 9.69 -21.68
C THR A 98 5.36 9.60 -20.47
N LEU A 99 4.40 10.53 -20.37
CA LEU A 99 3.39 10.48 -19.31
C LEU A 99 2.47 9.27 -19.46
N LEU A 100 2.05 8.93 -20.67
CA LEU A 100 1.21 7.77 -20.93
C LEU A 100 1.90 6.47 -20.48
N ASP A 101 3.19 6.33 -20.76
CA ASP A 101 3.98 5.17 -20.31
C ASP A 101 4.08 5.10 -18.78
N GLN A 102 4.19 6.25 -18.10
CA GLN A 102 4.19 6.31 -16.64
C GLN A 102 2.84 5.89 -16.05
N GLU A 103 1.73 6.36 -16.63
CA GLU A 103 0.37 5.98 -16.23
C GLU A 103 0.14 4.47 -16.39
N LEU A 104 0.57 3.90 -17.50
CA LEU A 104 0.46 2.45 -17.75
C LEU A 104 1.24 1.64 -16.70
N ARG A 105 2.48 2.04 -16.40
CA ARG A 105 3.29 1.37 -15.35
C ARG A 105 2.65 1.51 -13.96
N ALA A 106 2.07 2.67 -13.64
CA ALA A 106 1.38 2.87 -12.38
C ALA A 106 0.17 1.94 -12.25
N LEU A 107 -0.65 1.82 -13.31
CA LEU A 107 -1.79 0.90 -13.35
C LEU A 107 -1.36 -0.56 -13.19
N GLU A 108 -0.27 -0.97 -13.82
CA GLU A 108 0.28 -2.33 -13.67
C GLU A 108 0.69 -2.63 -12.22
N LEU A 109 1.40 -1.70 -11.58
CA LEU A 109 1.83 -1.82 -10.18
C LEU A 109 0.64 -1.87 -9.23
N LEU A 110 -0.34 -0.98 -9.39
CA LEU A 110 -1.55 -0.95 -8.56
C LEU A 110 -2.35 -2.25 -8.72
N GLY A 111 -2.46 -2.77 -9.94
CA GLY A 111 -3.11 -4.06 -10.19
C GLY A 111 -2.37 -5.23 -9.54
N ALA A 112 -1.04 -5.20 -9.46
CA ALA A 112 -0.25 -6.20 -8.75
C ALA A 112 -0.52 -6.16 -7.23
N TYR A 113 -0.54 -4.97 -6.65
CA TYR A 113 -0.86 -4.78 -5.24
C TYR A 113 -2.30 -5.20 -4.90
N GLU A 114 -3.26 -4.92 -5.77
CA GLU A 114 -4.65 -5.35 -5.57
C GLU A 114 -4.76 -6.89 -5.56
N ARG A 115 -4.11 -7.57 -6.51
CA ARG A 115 -4.09 -9.04 -6.55
C ARG A 115 -3.49 -9.63 -5.28
N GLN A 116 -2.41 -9.02 -4.77
CA GLN A 116 -1.80 -9.46 -3.52
C GLN A 116 -2.75 -9.27 -2.32
N ALA A 117 -3.39 -8.10 -2.21
CA ALA A 117 -4.35 -7.82 -1.15
C ALA A 117 -5.57 -8.76 -1.20
N LEU A 118 -6.09 -9.06 -2.41
CA LEU A 118 -7.16 -10.04 -2.61
C LEU A 118 -6.73 -11.46 -2.21
N GLY A 119 -5.46 -11.82 -2.43
CA GLY A 119 -4.89 -13.07 -1.93
C GLY A 119 -4.98 -13.19 -0.42
N LEU A 120 -4.67 -12.12 0.32
CA LEU A 120 -4.74 -12.09 1.79
C LEU A 120 -6.16 -12.32 2.31
N LEU A 121 -7.19 -11.80 1.63
CA LEU A 121 -8.59 -12.05 2.01
C LEU A 121 -9.03 -13.51 1.79
N ARG A 122 -8.49 -14.18 0.77
CA ARG A 122 -8.84 -15.56 0.43
C ARG A 122 -8.21 -16.58 1.38
N GLU A 123 -7.02 -16.28 1.89
CA GLU A 123 -6.29 -17.18 2.79
C GLU A 123 -6.85 -17.22 4.22
N GLY A 124 -7.73 -16.27 4.58
CA GLY A 124 -8.32 -16.18 5.92
C GLY A 124 -7.28 -15.87 7.03
N PRO A 125 -7.73 -15.56 8.25
CA PRO A 125 -6.80 -15.44 9.38
C PRO A 125 -6.16 -16.81 9.63
N ARG A 126 -4.86 -16.93 9.37
CA ARG A 126 -4.10 -18.13 9.78
C ARG A 126 -4.06 -18.14 11.30
N GLU A 127 -4.88 -19.00 11.89
CA GLU A 127 -4.95 -19.26 13.33
C GLU A 127 -3.59 -19.82 13.80
N ARG A 128 -2.61 -18.93 14.01
CA ARG A 128 -1.40 -19.27 14.75
C ARG A 128 -1.82 -19.26 16.21
N VAL A 129 -2.00 -20.45 16.77
CA VAL A 129 -2.16 -20.69 18.20
C VAL A 129 -1.05 -19.96 18.93
N PHE A 130 -1.36 -18.80 19.50
CA PHE A 130 -0.50 -18.19 20.50
C PHE A 130 -0.56 -19.11 21.72
N PRO A 131 0.57 -19.65 22.22
CA PRO A 131 0.54 -20.39 23.46
C PRO A 131 0.06 -19.44 24.54
N ASP A 132 -1.13 -19.71 25.08
CA ASP A 132 -1.72 -18.96 26.18
C ASP A 132 -0.78 -19.09 27.39
N PRO A 133 -0.14 -18.00 27.84
CA PRO A 133 0.77 -18.06 28.98
C PRO A 133 0.05 -18.42 30.30
N TYR A 134 -1.29 -18.45 30.30
CA TYR A 134 -2.10 -18.83 31.46
C TYR A 134 -2.50 -20.32 31.49
N LEU A 135 -2.15 -21.09 30.46
CA LEU A 135 -2.30 -22.56 30.46
C LEU A 135 -1.03 -23.25 30.97
N ARG A 136 -0.69 -23.02 32.25
CA ARG A 136 0.11 -23.98 33.03
C ARG A 136 -0.78 -24.54 34.14
N LYS A 137 -1.23 -25.79 33.95
CA LYS A 137 -1.68 -26.64 35.05
C LYS A 137 -0.48 -27.26 35.75
#